data_AF-A0A840H736-F1
#
_entry.id   AF-A0A840H736-F1
#
_cell.length_a   1.000
_cell.length_b   1.000
_cell.length_c   1.000
_cell.angle_alpha   90.00
_cell.angle_beta   90.00
_cell.angle_gamma   90.00
#
_symmetry.space_group_name_H-M   'P 1'
#
loop_
_entity.id
_entity.type
_entity.pdbx_description
1 polymer ?
#
loop_
_entity_poly.entity_id
_entity_poly.type
_entity_poly.pdbx_seq_one_letter_code
_entity_poly.pdbx_strand_id
1 'polypeptide(L)'
;MTRIVRQAKKIFEKHGAEFLRLSRFHTGPWAGELLVSTRYANWEVYGRVQEAVAKDPEFAQIQADGMKIAELTGRNIAVSIDL
;
A
#
# COMPACT_ATOMS: atom_id res chain seq x y z
N MET A 1 -13.32 1.07 -1.49
CA MET A 1 -11.89 0.74 -1.36
C MET A 1 -11.18 0.47 -2.70
N THR A 2 -11.72 -0.35 -3.61
CA THR A 2 -11.06 -0.68 -4.89
C THR A 2 -10.63 0.54 -5.74
N ARG A 3 -11.46 1.59 -5.79
CA ARG A 3 -11.13 2.85 -6.49
C ARG A 3 -9.92 3.56 -5.87
N ILE A 4 -9.94 3.78 -4.55
CA ILE A 4 -8.85 4.40 -3.77
C ILE A 4 -7.54 3.66 -4.02
N VAL A 5 -7.56 2.34 -3.89
CA VAL A 5 -6.35 1.53 -4.06
C VAL A 5 -5.85 1.54 -5.51
N ARG A 6 -6.74 1.59 -6.50
CA ARG A 6 -6.36 1.71 -7.91
C ARG A 6 -5.68 3.06 -8.22
N GLN A 7 -6.10 4.14 -7.58
CA GLN A 7 -5.45 5.44 -7.72
C GLN A 7 -4.08 5.44 -7.03
N ALA A 8 -4.02 4.96 -5.78
CA ALA A 8 -2.76 4.81 -5.06
C ALA A 8 -1.75 3.95 -5.83
N LYS A 9 -2.19 2.84 -6.44
CA LYS A 9 -1.35 1.96 -7.26
C LYS A 9 -0.58 2.71 -8.34
N LYS A 10 -1.23 3.62 -9.06
CA LYS A 10 -0.58 4.43 -10.11
C LYS A 10 0.56 5.28 -9.55
N ILE A 11 0.33 5.91 -8.39
CA ILE A 11 1.33 6.75 -7.72
C ILE A 11 2.51 5.89 -7.26
N PHE A 12 2.24 4.78 -6.56
CA PHE A 12 3.29 3.90 -6.05
C PHE A 12 4.15 3.30 -7.18
N GLU A 13 3.52 2.81 -8.25
CA GLU A 13 4.24 2.22 -9.39
C GLU A 13 5.04 3.26 -10.18
N LYS A 14 4.52 4.49 -10.33
CA LYS A 14 5.25 5.61 -10.91
C LYS A 14 6.57 5.90 -10.16
N HIS A 15 6.61 5.67 -8.85
CA HIS A 15 7.79 5.91 -8.02
C HIS A 15 8.70 4.68 -7.82
N GLY A 16 8.35 3.54 -8.43
CA GLY A 16 9.20 2.35 -8.48
C GLY A 16 8.71 1.16 -7.65
N ALA A 17 7.53 1.21 -7.02
CA ALA A 17 6.93 -0.01 -6.47
C ALA A 17 6.67 -1.02 -7.60
N GLU A 18 6.96 -2.30 -7.37
CA GLU A 18 6.73 -3.36 -8.37
C GLU A 18 5.23 -3.62 -8.56
N PHE A 19 4.48 -3.58 -7.46
CA PHE A 19 3.03 -3.57 -7.49
C PHE A 19 2.46 -2.99 -6.20
N LEU A 20 1.22 -2.52 -6.31
CA LEU A 20 0.31 -2.34 -5.18
C LEU A 20 -0.99 -3.13 -5.45
N ARG A 21 -1.40 -3.95 -4.48
CA ARG A 21 -2.54 -4.87 -4.59
C ARG A 21 -3.46 -4.77 -3.38
N LEU A 22 -4.76 -4.66 -3.65
CA LEU A 22 -5.82 -4.89 -2.67
C LEU A 22 -6.18 -6.37 -2.64
N SER A 23 -6.25 -6.93 -1.45
CA SER A 23 -6.69 -8.29 -1.18
C SER A 23 -7.48 -8.34 0.13
N ARG A 24 -7.81 -9.53 0.60
CA ARG A 24 -8.53 -9.77 1.85
C ARG A 24 -7.91 -10.97 2.55
N PHE A 25 -7.88 -10.95 3.88
CA PHE A 25 -7.56 -12.16 4.65
C PHE A 25 -8.70 -13.16 4.53
N HIS A 26 -8.41 -14.36 4.06
CA HIS A 26 -9.42 -15.41 3.85
C HIS A 26 -9.64 -16.27 5.10
N THR A 27 -8.65 -16.33 6.00
CA THR A 27 -8.63 -17.18 7.19
C THR A 27 -7.85 -16.51 8.33
N GLY A 28 -7.96 -17.06 9.54
CA GLY A 28 -7.24 -16.58 10.72
C GLY A 28 -7.96 -15.44 11.47
N PRO A 29 -7.31 -14.83 12.47
CA PRO A 29 -7.95 -13.83 13.34
C PRO A 29 -8.47 -12.59 12.61
N TRP A 30 -7.89 -12.26 11.46
CA TRP A 30 -8.24 -11.10 10.64
C TRP A 30 -9.13 -11.44 9.44
N ALA A 31 -9.73 -12.64 9.39
CA ALA A 31 -10.54 -13.07 8.26
C ALA A 31 -11.64 -12.04 7.95
N GLY A 32 -11.74 -11.64 6.68
CA GLY A 32 -12.66 -10.58 6.23
C GLY A 32 -12.03 -9.20 6.09
N GLU A 33 -10.95 -8.91 6.84
CA GLU A 33 -10.27 -7.61 6.78
C GLU A 33 -9.52 -7.41 5.46
N LEU A 34 -9.45 -6.15 5.03
CA LEU A 34 -8.78 -5.76 3.80
C LEU A 34 -7.27 -5.67 4.01
N LEU A 35 -6.51 -6.17 3.04
CA LEU A 35 -5.06 -6.11 3.03
C LEU A 35 -4.57 -5.37 1.80
N VAL A 36 -3.88 -4.25 2.02
CA VAL A 36 -3.09 -3.57 0.98
C VAL A 36 -1.66 -4.08 1.08
N SER A 37 -1.16 -4.65 -0.02
CA SER A 37 0.20 -5.18 -0.13
C SER A 37 0.95 -4.45 -1.23
N THR A 38 2.18 -4.03 -0.93
CA THR A 38 3.08 -3.38 -1.89
C THR A 38 4.41 -4.10 -1.86
N ARG A 39 4.98 -4.38 -3.04
CA ARG A 39 6.30 -4.99 -3.18
C ARG A 39 7.29 -3.99 -3.78
N TYR A 40 8.51 -4.05 -3.30
CA TYR A 40 9.62 -3.21 -3.74
C TYR A 40 10.83 -4.12 -4.00
N ALA A 41 11.64 -3.76 -5.00
CA ALA A 41 12.83 -4.52 -5.34
C ALA A 41 13.88 -4.54 -4.21
N ASN A 42 13.98 -3.45 -3.44
CA ASN A 42 14.92 -3.31 -2.33
C ASN A 42 14.51 -2.14 -1.38
N TRP A 43 15.28 -1.97 -0.30
CA TRP A 43 15.09 -0.90 0.68
C TRP A 43 15.24 0.52 0.12
N GLU A 44 16.15 0.72 -0.84
CA GLU A 44 16.38 2.02 -1.47
C GLU A 44 15.12 2.49 -2.21
N VAL A 45 14.50 1.58 -2.98
CA VAL A 45 13.26 1.85 -3.69
C VAL A 45 12.10 2.06 -2.72
N TYR A 46 12.02 1.26 -1.65
CA TYR A 46 11.02 1.47 -0.59
C TYR A 46 11.13 2.89 -0.01
N GLY A 47 12.33 3.30 0.43
CA GLY A 47 12.56 4.62 1.02
C GLY A 47 12.15 5.75 0.07
N ARG A 48 12.59 5.68 -1.20
CA ARG A 48 12.24 6.67 -2.23
C ARG A 48 10.73 6.76 -2.47
N VAL A 49 10.04 5.62 -2.57
CA VAL A 49 8.58 5.62 -2.76
C VAL A 49 7.88 6.22 -1.54
N GLN A 50 8.28 5.83 -0.32
CA GLN A 50 7.68 6.39 0.90
C GLN A 50 7.89 7.90 1.01
N GLU A 51 9.08 8.39 0.67
CA GLU A 51 9.36 9.83 0.63
C GLU A 51 8.50 10.55 -0.43
N ALA A 52 8.40 9.98 -1.63
CA ALA A 52 7.61 10.56 -2.71
C ALA A 52 6.12 10.65 -2.35
N VAL A 53 5.53 9.56 -1.84
CA VAL A 53 4.10 9.55 -1.47
C VAL A 53 3.82 10.44 -0.26
N ALA A 54 4.75 10.58 0.68
CA ALA A 54 4.60 11.50 1.82
C ALA A 54 4.55 12.97 1.41
N LYS A 55 5.10 13.31 0.24
CA LYS A 55 5.14 14.67 -0.33
C LYS A 55 4.11 14.87 -1.45
N ASP A 56 3.35 13.85 -1.82
CA ASP A 56 2.40 13.89 -2.94
C ASP A 56 1.01 14.35 -2.44
N PRO A 57 0.52 15.53 -2.86
CA PRO A 57 -0.80 16.01 -2.45
C PRO A 57 -1.96 15.17 -3.01
N GLU A 58 -1.79 14.54 -4.18
CA GLU A 58 -2.79 13.60 -4.72
C GLU A 58 -2.89 12.37 -3.81
N PHE A 59 -1.74 11.86 -3.35
CA PHE A 59 -1.74 10.75 -2.41
C PHE A 59 -2.34 11.12 -1.05
N ALA A 60 -2.03 12.31 -0.53
CA ALA A 60 -2.62 12.79 0.72
C ALA A 60 -4.16 12.82 0.66
N GLN A 61 -4.72 13.28 -0.45
CA GLN A 61 -6.17 13.28 -0.67
C GLN A 61 -6.74 11.86 -0.77
N ILE A 62 -6.09 10.96 -1.53
CA ILE A 62 -6.50 9.55 -1.64
C ILE A 62 -6.49 8.87 -0.28
N GLN A 63 -5.47 9.13 0.54
CA GLN A 63 -5.35 8.59 1.89
C GLN A 63 -6.49 9.13 2.78
N ALA A 64 -6.76 10.43 2.76
CA ALA A 64 -7.86 11.03 3.52
C ALA A 64 -9.22 10.44 3.12
N ASP A 65 -9.48 10.24 1.83
CA ASP A 65 -10.72 9.61 1.36
C ASP A 65 -10.80 8.12 1.73
N GLY A 66 -9.67 7.43 1.79
CA GLY A 66 -9.57 6.07 2.31
C GLY A 66 -9.96 5.97 3.78
N MET A 67 -9.44 6.88 4.62
CA MET A 67 -9.68 6.91 6.06
C MET A 67 -11.14 7.23 6.45
N LYS A 68 -11.94 7.80 5.54
CA LYS A 68 -13.39 8.00 5.76
C LYS A 68 -14.20 6.70 5.75
N ILE A 69 -13.68 5.65 5.13
CA ILE A 69 -14.43 4.40 4.88
C ILE A 69 -13.70 3.14 5.35
N ALA A 70 -12.50 3.29 5.91
CA ALA A 70 -11.70 2.21 6.45
C ALA A 70 -10.73 2.74 7.52
N GLU A 71 -10.37 1.87 8.45
CA GLU A 71 -9.36 2.13 9.47
C GLU A 71 -8.09 1.32 9.17
N LEU A 72 -6.91 1.89 9.45
CA LEU A 72 -5.65 1.17 9.38
C LEU A 72 -5.37 0.52 10.74
N THR A 73 -5.63 -0.79 10.84
CA THR A 73 -5.46 -1.57 12.07
C THR A 73 -4.02 -2.05 12.31
N GLY A 74 -3.18 -2.06 11.27
CA GLY A 74 -1.79 -2.48 11.38
C GLY A 74 -0.98 -2.27 10.11
N ARG A 75 0.35 -2.26 10.24
CA ARG A 75 1.29 -2.17 9.13
C ARG A 75 2.56 -2.94 9.46
N ASN A 76 2.87 -3.93 8.63
CA ASN A 76 4.08 -4.73 8.76
C ASN A 76 4.96 -4.57 7.52
N ILE A 77 6.28 -4.70 7.69
CA ILE A 77 7.25 -4.76 6.60
C ILE A 77 7.94 -6.12 6.69
N ALA A 78 7.94 -6.86 5.59
CA ALA A 78 8.61 -8.15 5.47
C ALA A 78 9.65 -8.06 4.36
N VAL A 79 10.79 -8.73 4.57
CA VAL A 79 11.85 -8.87 3.57
C VAL A 79 11.70 -10.24 2.93
N SER A 80 11.50 -10.27 1.62
CA SER A 80 11.56 -11.52 0.86
C SER A 80 13.03 -11.94 0.72
N ILE A 81 13.30 -13.21 0.93
CA ILE A 81 14.55 -13.85 0.49
C ILE A 81 14.21 -14.69 -0.73
N ASP A 82 15.06 -14.64 -1.76
CA ASP A 82 14.99 -15.62 -2.83
C ASP A 82 15.56 -16.93 -2.26
N LEU A 83 14.76 -18.00 -2.31
CA LEU A 83 15.13 -19.35 -1.87
C LEU A 83 15.42 -20.23 -3.09
#